data_AF-A0AAN0M0X2-F1
#
_entry.id   AF-A0AAN0M0X2-F1
#
_cell.length_a   1.000
_cell.length_b   1.000
_cell.length_c   1.000
_cell.angle_alpha   90.00
_cell.angle_beta   90.00
_cell.angle_gamma   90.00
#
_symmetry.space_group_name_H-M   'P 1'
#
loop_
_entity.id
_entity.type
_entity.pdbx_description
1 polymer ?
#
loop_
_entity_poly.entity_id
_entity_poly.type
_entity_poly.pdbx_seq_one_letter_code
_entity_poly.pdbx_strand_id
1 'polypeptide(L)'
;MQNVGGFPTYVMSLKDQSGVVRGLAYVNYQDYTKSVVGDTPAQTEKLYLSVMGSQTGLVPSDVETITGTLTDVRQVMIDGNTQYLFKVEGKDTIYQASLILDDRLAFMNLGTVITFEATQTKVTKVVSLQ
;
A
#
# COMPACT_ATOMS: atom_id res chain seq x y z
N MET A 1 -11.03 12.87 -4.43
CA MET A 1 -10.93 11.42 -4.15
C MET A 1 -9.65 10.91 -4.78
N GLN A 2 -8.88 10.11 -4.06
CA GLN A 2 -7.62 9.49 -4.51
C GLN A 2 -7.61 8.03 -4.10
N ASN A 3 -6.81 7.22 -4.79
CA ASN A 3 -6.51 5.87 -4.37
C ASN A 3 -5.28 5.90 -3.46
N VAL A 4 -5.44 5.51 -2.19
CA VAL A 4 -4.36 5.45 -1.20
C VAL A 4 -4.18 4.00 -0.77
N GLY A 5 -3.08 3.39 -1.19
CA GLY A 5 -2.77 1.96 -0.97
C GLY A 5 -3.87 1.00 -1.39
N GLY A 6 -4.52 1.26 -2.52
CA GLY A 6 -5.60 0.45 -3.08
C GLY A 6 -7.00 0.92 -2.67
N PHE A 7 -7.13 1.69 -1.59
CA PHE A 7 -8.42 2.11 -1.07
C PHE A 7 -8.89 3.41 -1.72
N PRO A 8 -10.16 3.51 -2.15
CA PRO A 8 -10.75 4.79 -2.52
C PRO A 8 -10.88 5.67 -1.27
N THR A 9 -10.25 6.85 -1.31
CA THR A 9 -10.07 7.72 -0.14
C THR A 9 -10.42 9.16 -0.47
N TYR A 10 -11.18 9.82 0.41
CA TYR A 10 -11.31 11.27 0.42
C TYR A 10 -10.09 11.87 1.10
N VAL A 11 -9.32 12.64 0.33
CA VAL A 11 -8.17 13.42 0.83
C VAL A 11 -8.62 14.87 0.95
N MET A 12 -8.58 15.40 2.17
CA MET A 12 -9.01 16.74 2.50
C MET A 12 -7.87 17.52 3.15
N SER A 13 -7.62 18.74 2.68
CA SER A 13 -6.66 19.65 3.33
C SER A 13 -7.31 20.32 4.55
N LEU A 14 -6.62 20.30 5.68
CA LEU A 14 -7.01 21.00 6.89
C LEU A 14 -6.30 22.35 6.96
N LYS A 15 -7.08 23.42 7.11
CA LYS A 15 -6.58 24.79 7.23
C LYS A 15 -6.74 25.28 8.67
N ASP A 16 -5.79 26.09 9.12
CA ASP A 16 -5.95 26.86 10.35
C ASP A 16 -6.91 28.04 10.14
N GLN A 17 -7.19 28.79 11.22
CA GLN A 17 -8.07 29.96 11.17
C GLN A 17 -7.59 31.06 10.22
N SER A 18 -6.30 31.07 9.86
CA SER A 18 -5.72 32.01 8.89
C SER A 18 -5.81 31.54 7.44
N GLY A 19 -6.36 30.33 7.20
CA GLY A 19 -6.52 29.75 5.86
C GLY A 19 -5.28 29.01 5.34
N VAL A 20 -4.24 28.86 6.18
CA VAL A 20 -3.00 28.16 5.82
C VAL A 20 -3.19 26.66 6.01
N VAL A 21 -2.76 25.86 5.03
CA VAL A 21 -2.81 24.39 5.12
C VAL A 21 -1.83 23.92 6.18
N ARG A 22 -2.33 23.21 7.18
CA ARG A 22 -1.55 22.66 8.30
C ARG A 22 -1.58 21.14 8.37
N GLY A 23 -2.43 20.48 7.59
CA GLY A 23 -2.47 19.03 7.55
C GLY A 23 -3.45 18.47 6.53
N LEU A 24 -3.63 17.16 6.58
CA LEU A 24 -4.43 16.36 5.67
C LEU A 24 -5.27 15.36 6.48
N ALA A 25 -6.52 15.20 6.08
CA ALA A 25 -7.41 14.16 6.57
C ALA A 25 -7.68 13.16 5.45
N TYR A 26 -7.45 11.87 5.71
CA TYR A 26 -7.77 10.77 4.80
C TYR A 26 -8.96 10.02 5.38
N VAL A 27 -10.02 9.86 4.59
CA VAL A 27 -11.25 9.14 5.00
C VAL A 27 -11.54 8.07 3.97
N ASN A 28 -11.71 6.82 4.41
CA ASN A 28 -12.07 5.73 3.51
C ASN A 28 -13.49 5.93 2.95
N TYR A 29 -13.65 5.66 1.66
CA TYR A 29 -14.93 5.80 0.96
C TYR A 29 -15.96 4.73 1.35
N GLN A 30 -15.51 3.50 1.58
CA GLN A 30 -16.35 2.35 1.94
C GLN A 30 -16.74 2.35 3.42
N ASP A 31 -15.84 2.84 4.29
CA ASP A 31 -16.08 2.94 5.74
C ASP A 31 -15.61 4.29 6.29
N TYR A 32 -16.56 5.21 6.48
CA TYR A 32 -16.32 6.57 6.97
C TYR A 32 -15.80 6.61 8.42
N THR A 33 -15.93 5.53 9.19
CA THR A 33 -15.32 5.46 10.53
C THR A 33 -13.80 5.36 10.46
N LYS A 34 -13.27 4.98 9.29
CA LYS A 34 -11.84 4.90 9.02
C LYS A 34 -11.33 6.22 8.48
N SER A 35 -10.88 7.05 9.40
CA SER A 35 -10.22 8.29 9.07
C SER A 35 -8.94 8.47 9.88
N VAL A 36 -7.99 9.17 9.28
CA VAL A 36 -6.76 9.61 9.96
C VAL A 36 -6.46 11.06 9.58
N VAL A 37 -5.73 11.74 10.45
CA VAL A 37 -5.21 13.08 10.22
C VAL A 37 -3.69 13.04 10.40
N GLY A 38 -2.98 13.77 9.56
CA GLY A 38 -1.53 13.96 9.70
C GLY A 38 -1.06 15.25 9.04
N ASP A 39 0.15 15.66 9.39
CA ASP A 39 0.70 16.97 8.99
C ASP A 39 1.28 16.93 7.56
N THR A 40 1.75 15.76 7.12
CA THR A 40 2.36 15.56 5.80
C THR A 40 1.69 14.40 5.05
N PRO A 41 1.66 14.40 3.71
CA PRO A 41 1.06 13.32 2.92
C PRO A 41 1.61 11.93 3.29
N ALA A 42 2.93 11.80 3.45
CA ALA A 42 3.59 10.54 3.77
C ALA A 42 3.22 10.01 5.16
N GLN A 43 3.15 10.89 6.16
CA GLN A 43 2.74 10.51 7.51
C GLN A 43 1.27 10.09 7.54
N THR A 44 0.39 10.85 6.87
CA THR A 44 -1.04 10.55 6.80
C THR A 44 -1.30 9.24 6.07
N GLU A 45 -0.60 8.98 4.95
CA GLU A 45 -0.68 7.70 4.23
C GLU A 45 -0.24 6.53 5.11
N LYS A 46 0.88 6.65 5.84
CA LYS A 46 1.34 5.61 6.77
C LYS A 46 0.28 5.29 7.83
N LEU A 47 -0.24 6.31 8.51
CA LEU A 47 -1.30 6.15 9.52
C LEU A 47 -2.54 5.50 8.91
N TYR A 48 -2.93 5.93 7.71
CA TYR A 48 -4.09 5.42 7.01
C TYR A 48 -3.94 3.93 6.70
N LEU A 49 -2.80 3.53 6.11
CA LEU A 49 -2.53 2.14 5.78
C LEU A 49 -2.37 1.25 7.01
N SER A 50 -1.86 1.76 8.13
CA SER A 50 -1.86 0.99 9.39
C SER A 50 -3.27 0.69 9.90
N VAL A 51 -4.20 1.64 9.77
CA VAL A 51 -5.62 1.44 10.15
C VAL A 51 -6.33 0.53 9.15
N MET A 52 -5.91 0.50 7.88
CA MET A 52 -6.49 -0.35 6.83
C MET A 52 -5.95 -1.79 6.90
N GLY A 53 -4.64 -1.97 7.04
CA GLY A 53 -3.98 -3.28 7.04
C GLY A 53 -4.33 -4.15 8.26
N SER A 54 -4.84 -3.54 9.32
CA SER A 54 -5.22 -4.23 10.56
C SER A 54 -6.61 -4.91 10.49
N GLN A 55 -7.40 -4.76 9.42
CA GLN A 55 -8.78 -5.30 9.39
C GLN A 55 -9.19 -5.98 8.07
N THR A 56 -9.65 -7.21 8.19
CA THR A 56 -10.35 -7.99 7.16
C THR A 56 -11.74 -7.42 6.91
N GLY A 57 -12.01 -6.90 5.70
CA GLY A 57 -13.37 -6.51 5.27
C GLY A 57 -13.43 -5.32 4.32
N LEU A 58 -12.40 -4.47 4.29
CA LEU A 58 -12.26 -3.42 3.28
C LEU A 58 -11.50 -4.00 2.09
N VAL A 59 -12.15 -4.07 0.94
CA VAL A 59 -11.55 -4.58 -0.29
C VAL A 59 -11.17 -3.37 -1.14
N PRO A 60 -9.87 -3.14 -1.40
CA PRO A 60 -9.42 -2.20 -2.41
C PRO A 60 -10.23 -2.38 -3.69
N SER A 61 -10.73 -1.30 -4.29
CA SER A 61 -11.34 -1.38 -5.62
C SER A 61 -10.27 -1.89 -6.60
N ASP A 62 -10.55 -3.00 -7.30
CA ASP A 62 -9.65 -3.74 -8.20
C ASP A 62 -8.50 -4.51 -7.53
N VAL A 63 -8.80 -5.32 -6.49
CA VAL A 63 -7.83 -6.34 -6.02
C VAL A 63 -7.79 -7.52 -6.99
N GLU A 64 -6.60 -7.83 -7.49
CA GLU A 64 -6.28 -9.11 -8.11
C GLU A 64 -5.41 -9.95 -7.17
N THR A 65 -5.78 -11.22 -7.01
CA THR A 65 -4.90 -12.22 -6.38
C THR A 65 -3.99 -12.82 -7.44
N ILE A 66 -2.69 -12.74 -7.21
CA ILE A 66 -1.66 -13.17 -8.16
C ILE A 66 -0.75 -14.15 -7.44
N THR A 67 -0.52 -15.30 -8.09
CA THR A 67 0.48 -16.29 -7.68
C THR A 67 1.50 -16.44 -8.80
N GLY A 68 2.78 -16.43 -8.46
CA GLY A 68 3.84 -16.65 -9.43
C GLY A 68 5.23 -16.77 -8.81
N THR A 69 6.16 -17.23 -9.63
CA THR A 69 7.58 -17.38 -9.26
C THR A 69 8.31 -16.05 -9.44
N LEU A 70 9.09 -15.62 -8.45
CA LEU A 70 9.87 -14.38 -8.51
C LEU A 70 10.99 -14.48 -9.55
N THR A 71 11.01 -13.56 -10.52
CA THR A 71 12.01 -13.50 -11.60
C THR A 71 13.01 -12.35 -11.45
N ASP A 72 12.63 -11.28 -10.76
CA ASP A 72 13.52 -10.18 -10.36
C ASP A 72 13.00 -9.59 -9.04
N VAL A 73 13.90 -9.16 -8.17
CA VAL A 73 13.60 -8.51 -6.88
C VAL A 73 14.64 -7.42 -6.64
N ARG A 74 14.17 -6.20 -6.35
CA ARG A 74 14.99 -5.02 -6.06
C ARG A 74 14.46 -4.33 -4.81
N GLN A 75 15.34 -4.02 -3.88
CA GLN A 75 15.02 -3.14 -2.76
C GLN A 75 15.29 -1.69 -3.16
N VAL A 76 14.33 -0.81 -2.90
CA VAL A 76 14.44 0.64 -3.10
C VAL A 76 13.92 1.37 -1.88
N MET A 77 14.39 2.61 -1.66
CA MET A 77 13.83 3.49 -0.64
C MET A 77 12.99 4.55 -1.34
N ILE A 78 11.70 4.62 -1.02
CA ILE A 78 10.77 5.61 -1.57
C ILE A 78 10.13 6.31 -0.36
N ASP A 79 10.28 7.62 -0.29
CA ASP A 79 9.77 8.46 0.81
C ASP A 79 10.17 7.95 2.21
N GLY A 80 11.41 7.50 2.35
CA GLY A 80 11.97 7.00 3.61
C GLY A 80 11.48 5.61 4.04
N ASN A 81 10.64 4.96 3.24
CA ASN A 81 10.18 3.60 3.50
C ASN A 81 10.88 2.61 2.56
N THR A 82 11.22 1.43 3.10
CA THR A 82 11.76 0.33 2.31
C THR A 82 10.65 -0.29 1.47
N GLN A 83 10.85 -0.30 0.16
CA GLN A 83 9.95 -0.91 -0.80
C GLN A 83 10.68 -1.97 -1.62
N TYR A 84 10.00 -3.08 -1.86
CA TYR A 84 10.47 -4.14 -2.75
C TYR A 84 9.74 -4.04 -4.08
N LEU A 85 10.51 -3.87 -5.15
CA LEU A 85 10.04 -3.99 -6.52
C LEU A 85 10.34 -5.40 -7.00
N PHE A 86 9.36 -6.09 -7.54
CA PHE A 86 9.57 -7.45 -8.04
C PHE A 86 8.74 -7.77 -9.28
N LYS A 87 9.22 -8.75 -10.04
CA LYS A 87 8.51 -9.33 -11.18
C LYS A 87 8.21 -10.80 -10.90
N VAL A 88 7.12 -11.28 -11.49
CA VAL A 88 6.73 -12.70 -11.45
C VAL A 88 6.73 -13.29 -12.86
N GLU A 89 6.98 -14.59 -12.95
CA GLU A 89 6.99 -15.33 -14.22
C GLU A 89 5.67 -15.16 -14.99
N GLY A 90 5.76 -14.97 -16.31
CA GLY A 90 4.60 -14.80 -17.18
C GLY A 90 3.94 -13.42 -17.13
N LYS A 91 4.44 -12.47 -16.32
CA LYS A 91 3.96 -11.07 -16.29
C LYS A 91 5.13 -10.09 -16.45
N ASP A 92 4.98 -9.09 -17.32
CA ASP A 92 5.97 -8.01 -17.45
C ASP A 92 5.73 -6.83 -16.48
N THR A 93 4.66 -6.92 -15.68
CA THR A 93 4.32 -5.93 -14.67
C THR A 93 5.33 -5.92 -13.53
N ILE A 94 5.79 -4.73 -13.13
CA ILE A 94 6.59 -4.53 -11.92
C ILE A 94 5.63 -4.28 -10.76
N TYR A 95 5.69 -5.16 -9.76
CA TYR A 95 4.92 -5.03 -8.53
C TYR A 95 5.74 -4.32 -7.46
N GLN A 96 5.05 -3.54 -6.63
CA GLN A 96 5.64 -2.74 -5.55
C GLN A 96 5.01 -3.12 -4.22
N ALA A 97 5.80 -3.65 -3.30
CA ALA A 97 5.38 -3.99 -1.95
C ALA A 97 6.17 -3.19 -0.91
N SER A 98 5.48 -2.53 0.00
CA SER A 98 6.11 -1.90 1.17
C SER A 98 6.50 -2.96 2.18
N LEU A 99 7.71 -2.88 2.75
CA LEU A 99 8.15 -3.77 3.84
C LEU A 99 7.18 -3.72 5.03
N ILE A 100 6.48 -2.61 5.24
CA ILE A 100 5.49 -2.43 6.30
C ILE A 100 4.30 -3.41 6.17
N LEU A 101 4.04 -3.94 4.97
CA LEU A 101 2.96 -4.90 4.76
C LEU A 101 3.27 -6.27 5.36
N ASP A 102 4.52 -6.71 5.22
CA ASP A 102 4.96 -8.04 5.65
C ASP A 102 6.48 -8.12 5.72
N ASP A 103 7.04 -8.42 6.89
CA ASP A 103 8.48 -8.57 7.10
C ASP A 103 9.09 -9.72 6.28
N ARG A 104 8.29 -10.71 5.85
CA ARG A 104 8.74 -11.80 4.96
C ARG A 104 9.26 -11.28 3.63
N LEU A 105 8.85 -10.08 3.20
CA LEU A 105 9.35 -9.43 1.99
C LEU A 105 10.87 -9.22 2.01
N ALA A 106 11.47 -9.07 3.20
CA ALA A 106 12.92 -8.94 3.35
C ALA A 106 13.71 -10.21 3.01
N PHE A 107 13.04 -11.37 2.94
CA PHE A 107 13.65 -12.66 2.67
C PHE A 107 13.30 -13.20 1.27
N MET A 108 12.78 -12.35 0.38
CA MET A 108 12.47 -12.74 -0.99
C MET A 108 13.75 -13.10 -1.77
N ASN A 109 13.72 -14.26 -2.41
CA ASN A 109 14.78 -14.73 -3.30
C ASN A 109 14.21 -15.05 -4.68
N LEU A 110 15.07 -15.01 -5.70
CA LEU A 110 14.68 -15.45 -7.05
C LEU A 110 14.30 -16.93 -7.01
N GLY A 111 13.23 -17.30 -7.73
CA GLY A 111 12.72 -18.67 -7.76
C GLY A 111 11.73 -19.02 -6.64
N THR A 112 11.53 -18.16 -5.64
CA THR A 112 10.50 -18.31 -4.61
C THR A 112 9.11 -18.08 -5.20
N VAL A 113 8.13 -18.87 -4.76
CA VAL A 113 6.73 -18.69 -5.16
C VAL A 113 6.05 -17.74 -4.18
N ILE A 114 5.51 -16.65 -4.71
CA ILE A 114 4.77 -15.66 -3.93
C ILE A 114 3.30 -15.66 -4.36
N THR A 115 2.40 -15.57 -3.38
CA THR A 115 0.99 -15.24 -3.61
C THR A 115 0.69 -13.92 -2.89
N PHE A 116 0.12 -12.97 -3.62
CA PHE A 116 -0.18 -11.64 -3.09
C PHE A 116 -1.45 -11.07 -3.74
N GLU A 117 -2.07 -10.14 -3.02
CA GLU A 117 -3.15 -9.30 -3.52
C GLU A 117 -2.55 -7.96 -3.94
N ALA A 118 -2.88 -7.50 -5.15
CA ALA A 118 -2.43 -6.22 -5.66
C ALA A 118 -3.57 -5.43 -6.30
N THR A 119 -3.46 -4.11 -6.20
CA THR A 119 -4.27 -3.17 -6.96
C THR A 119 -3.38 -2.52 -8.01
N GLN A 120 -3.61 -2.87 -9.27
CA GLN A 120 -2.72 -2.56 -10.41
C GLN A 120 -1.29 -3.10 -10.17
N THR A 121 -0.38 -2.23 -9.70
CA THR A 121 1.03 -2.57 -9.43
C THR A 121 1.37 -2.56 -7.95
N LYS A 122 0.52 -1.99 -7.09
CA LYS A 122 0.77 -1.90 -5.65
C LYS A 122 0.25 -3.14 -4.95
N VAL A 123 1.13 -3.86 -4.27
CA VAL A 123 0.76 -4.97 -3.39
C VAL A 123 0.05 -4.39 -2.18
N THR A 124 -1.12 -4.94 -1.87
CA THR A 124 -1.94 -4.54 -0.72
C THR A 124 -1.86 -5.56 0.40
N LYS A 125 -1.56 -6.83 0.08
CA LYS A 125 -1.42 -7.91 1.06
C LYS A 125 -0.58 -9.06 0.52
N VAL A 126 0.29 -9.61 1.36
CA VAL A 126 1.06 -10.82 1.06
C VAL A 126 0.33 -12.03 1.66
N VAL A 127 -0.10 -12.96 0.81
CA VAL A 127 -0.85 -14.16 1.23
C VAL A 127 0.13 -15.27 1.64
N SER A 128 1.11 -15.56 0.79
CA SER A 128 2.12 -16.59 1.06
C SER A 128 3.46 -16.28 0.39
N LEU A 129 4.54 -16.75 1.01
CA LEU A 129 5.89 -16.75 0.48
C LEU A 129 6.50 -18.14 0.76
N GLN A 130 6.87 -18.88 -0.29
CA GLN A 130 7.35 -20.28 -0.21
C GLN A 130 8.66 -20.50 -0.96
#